data_AF-A0A2G9MJA2-F1
#
_entry.id   AF-A0A2G9MJA2-F1
#
_cell.length_a   1.000
_cell.length_b   1.000
_cell.length_c   1.000
_cell.angle_alpha   90.00
_cell.angle_beta   90.00
_cell.angle_gamma   90.00
#
_symmetry.space_group_name_H-M   'P 1'
#
loop_
_entity.id
_entity.type
_entity.pdbx_description
1 polymer ?
#
loop_
_entity_poly.entity_id
_entity_poly.type
_entity_poly.pdbx_seq_one_letter_code
_entity_poly.pdbx_strand_id
1 'polypeptide(L)'
;MKTLNKITSLLTRLSNKNYFPISMRIFSLLLFILFIIALVLGSVKILTYDFTNKATMFIVWILWWPFLYITLFFFARIWCGVLCPLSLANQLGNMIHKGKGINYRKWAFVPFVLFFVIVYIEQTSGLFLSTSVTLWFFVLSFITAFVMGILFLRFSFCKLICPIGVILGVFSRISMIGLRTKKEICDKCPKKTCILGGRTNPCPVFLNVPAIKSNRDCLMCMNCIKNCPYDSAHIGVVSPGKEIMEKRDFILSESYFIICLLGLATVLTTNGTSLFRKILTVFSITLSGSILRLVDFVLGLGLFIIIFSVVGYVSAKSMNVKPKEFLSELGYYYLPIVFFIMFYTISFGFLGPWLPISDGIISLIKYIFLIVGAIWSAYIIVKISLPKINAKLARCAMISFLLLIFTLFAGVLIQDPLNVVAQPDKTVFAHQGEVIHMESFSMGFDPNIIVVEKGTEVVLFVDNIDIMHAFDLAEFDVHYVLFPAEKLEIRFTPDKTGEFEFTCSIPGHTEAGMKGKLIVVDVLTEDDETGFTVT
;
A
#
# COMPACT_ATOMS: atom_id res chain seq x y z
N MET A 1 -15.64 11.57 -23.09
CA MET A 1 -14.72 11.36 -24.25
C MET A 1 -14.10 12.64 -24.83
N LYS A 2 -14.88 13.68 -25.22
CA LYS A 2 -14.32 14.92 -25.80
C LYS A 2 -13.26 15.60 -24.91
N THR A 3 -13.48 15.66 -23.59
CA THR A 3 -12.52 16.23 -22.62
C THR A 3 -11.21 15.43 -22.56
N LEU A 4 -11.28 14.10 -22.47
CA LEU A 4 -10.11 13.21 -22.49
C LEU A 4 -9.29 13.35 -23.78
N ASN A 5 -9.95 13.51 -24.93
CA ASN A 5 -9.25 13.77 -26.21
C ASN A 5 -8.53 15.13 -26.21
N LYS A 6 -9.10 16.17 -25.62
CA LYS A 6 -8.42 17.48 -25.45
C LYS A 6 -7.19 17.34 -24.53
N ILE A 7 -7.33 16.64 -23.40
CA ILE A 7 -6.25 16.40 -22.44
C ILE A 7 -5.10 15.63 -23.10
N THR A 8 -5.38 14.54 -23.80
CA THR A 8 -4.36 13.72 -24.47
C THR A 8 -3.64 14.45 -25.60
N SER A 9 -4.34 15.30 -26.35
CA SER A 9 -3.74 16.20 -27.34
C SER A 9 -2.81 17.23 -26.69
N LEU A 10 -3.25 17.88 -25.61
CA LEU A 10 -2.43 18.81 -24.83
C LEU A 10 -1.17 18.12 -24.28
N LEU A 11 -1.33 16.96 -23.65
CA LEU A 11 -0.21 16.18 -23.12
C LEU A 11 0.76 15.78 -24.22
N THR A 12 0.29 15.40 -25.40
CA THR A 12 1.16 15.07 -26.54
C THR A 12 1.94 16.30 -27.02
N ARG A 13 1.30 17.48 -27.10
CA ARG A 13 1.98 18.74 -27.46
C ARG A 13 3.05 19.13 -26.45
N LEU A 14 2.74 19.02 -25.15
CA LEU A 14 3.70 19.26 -24.06
C LEU A 14 4.86 18.26 -24.11
N SER A 15 4.56 16.99 -24.40
CA SER A 15 5.54 15.90 -24.53
C SER A 15 6.60 16.15 -25.61
N ASN A 16 6.27 16.91 -26.65
CA ASN A 16 7.18 17.26 -27.73
C ASN A 16 8.12 18.43 -27.38
N LYS A 17 7.88 19.16 -26.28
CA LYS A 17 8.76 20.25 -25.85
C LYS A 17 10.03 19.72 -25.20
N ASN A 18 11.16 20.40 -25.40
CA ASN A 18 12.45 19.95 -24.87
C ASN A 18 12.48 19.94 -23.32
N TYR A 19 11.87 20.93 -22.68
CA TYR A 19 11.88 21.08 -21.22
C TYR A 19 11.02 20.04 -20.48
N PHE A 20 9.93 19.56 -21.05
CA PHE A 20 9.06 18.57 -20.42
C PHE A 20 9.46 17.15 -20.83
N PRO A 21 9.61 16.16 -19.93
CA PRO A 21 9.29 16.20 -18.50
C PRO A 21 10.48 16.56 -17.59
N ILE A 22 11.63 16.98 -18.13
CA ILE A 22 12.85 17.25 -17.34
C ILE A 22 12.58 18.30 -16.25
N SER A 23 11.85 19.38 -16.55
CA SER A 23 11.48 20.40 -15.57
C SER A 23 10.70 19.84 -14.38
N MET A 24 9.74 18.94 -14.63
CA MET A 24 8.94 18.29 -13.59
C MET A 24 9.78 17.33 -12.75
N ARG A 25 10.72 16.62 -13.37
CA ARG A 25 11.66 15.74 -12.65
C ARG A 25 12.61 16.53 -11.76
N ILE A 26 13.11 17.66 -12.23
CA ILE A 26 13.95 18.56 -11.42
C ILE A 26 13.14 19.13 -10.26
N PHE A 27 11.92 19.63 -10.51
CA PHE A 27 11.04 20.12 -9.44
C PHE A 27 10.79 19.05 -8.38
N SER A 28 10.48 17.82 -8.79
CA SER A 28 10.28 16.71 -7.86
C SER A 28 11.55 16.33 -7.09
N LEU A 29 12.72 16.38 -7.73
CA LEU A 29 13.99 16.16 -7.05
C LEU A 29 14.25 17.24 -5.98
N LEU A 30 13.99 18.51 -6.28
CA LEU A 30 14.13 19.60 -5.32
C LEU A 30 13.16 19.43 -4.13
N LEU A 31 11.92 19.03 -4.41
CA LEU A 31 10.94 18.71 -3.36
C LEU A 31 11.40 17.51 -2.51
N PHE A 32 11.95 16.47 -3.13
CA PHE A 32 12.50 15.31 -2.43
C PHE A 32 13.69 15.70 -1.55
N ILE A 33 14.59 16.56 -2.04
CA ILE A 33 15.70 17.11 -1.25
C ILE A 33 15.18 17.92 -0.06
N LEU A 34 14.16 18.77 -0.27
CA LEU A 34 13.52 19.51 0.81
C LEU A 34 12.96 18.58 1.88
N PHE A 35 12.30 17.48 1.49
CA PHE A 35 11.81 16.47 2.42
C PHE A 35 12.94 15.82 3.23
N ILE A 36 14.05 15.45 2.58
CA ILE A 36 15.22 14.90 3.27
C ILE A 36 15.78 15.91 4.29
N ILE A 37 15.93 17.18 3.90
CA ILE A 37 16.44 18.23 4.79
C ILE A 37 15.50 18.43 5.98
N ALA A 38 14.18 18.49 5.74
CA ALA A 38 13.19 18.64 6.81
C ALA A 38 13.19 17.44 7.76
N LEU A 39 13.35 16.22 7.25
CA LEU A 39 13.47 15.01 8.07
C LEU A 39 14.74 15.00 8.93
N VAL A 40 15.86 15.54 8.44
CA VAL A 40 17.13 15.62 9.16
C VAL A 40 17.13 16.74 10.20
N LEU A 41 16.68 17.94 9.83
CA LEU A 41 16.76 19.14 10.67
C LEU A 41 15.55 19.33 11.60
N GLY A 42 14.48 18.55 11.41
CA GLY A 42 13.23 18.69 12.15
C GLY A 42 12.32 19.80 11.59
N SER A 43 12.87 20.95 11.22
CA SER A 43 12.13 21.99 10.49
C SER A 43 13.03 22.86 9.60
N VAL A 44 12.43 23.47 8.57
CA VAL A 44 13.10 24.33 7.58
C VAL A 44 12.24 25.56 7.34
N LYS A 45 12.78 26.75 7.58
CA LYS A 45 12.11 28.01 7.24
C LYS A 45 12.12 28.22 5.72
N ILE A 46 10.93 28.24 5.14
CA ILE A 46 10.70 28.58 3.73
C ILE A 46 9.99 29.93 3.72
N LEU A 47 10.71 30.99 3.34
CA LEU A 47 10.23 32.37 3.38
C LEU A 47 9.76 32.72 4.82
N THR A 48 8.45 32.81 5.05
CA THR A 48 7.82 33.14 6.33
C THR A 48 7.21 31.93 7.05
N TYR A 49 7.21 30.74 6.44
CA TYR A 49 6.55 29.54 6.96
C TYR A 49 7.58 28.50 7.41
N ASP A 50 7.30 27.82 8.53
CA ASP A 50 8.15 26.73 9.00
C ASP A 50 7.65 25.38 8.44
N PHE A 51 8.47 24.74 7.63
CA PHE A 51 8.17 23.46 7.02
C PHE A 51 8.78 22.33 7.85
N THR A 52 7.94 21.61 8.58
CA THR A 52 8.36 20.61 9.58
C THR A 52 8.50 19.20 9.00
N ASN A 53 9.22 18.34 9.72
CA ASN A 53 9.27 16.89 9.47
C ASN A 53 7.87 16.25 9.53
N LYS A 54 6.97 16.71 10.42
CA LYS A 54 5.56 16.27 10.49
C LYS A 54 4.81 16.59 9.20
N ALA A 55 5.00 17.79 8.64
CA ALA A 55 4.42 18.16 7.35
C ALA A 55 4.95 17.28 6.21
N THR A 56 6.24 16.93 6.25
CA THR A 56 6.84 15.99 5.29
C THR A 56 6.18 14.61 5.38
N MET A 57 6.06 14.05 6.58
CA MET A 57 5.42 12.75 6.81
C MET A 57 3.96 12.76 6.32
N PHE A 58 3.21 13.82 6.61
CA PHE A 58 1.84 13.98 6.14
C PHE A 58 1.74 14.00 4.60
N ILE A 59 2.57 14.79 3.92
CA ILE A 59 2.54 14.88 2.46
C ILE A 59 2.92 13.54 1.82
N VAL A 60 3.98 12.90 2.32
CA VAL A 60 4.55 11.67 1.76
C VAL A 60 3.67 10.46 2.00
N TRP A 61 3.10 10.30 3.19
CA TRP A 61 2.42 9.07 3.56
C TRP A 61 0.90 9.19 3.52
N ILE A 62 0.34 10.39 3.63
CA ILE A 62 -1.11 10.60 3.61
C ILE A 62 -1.58 11.14 2.25
N LEU A 63 -0.98 12.24 1.76
CA LEU A 63 -1.45 12.86 0.51
C LEU A 63 -0.96 12.15 -0.77
N TRP A 64 0.23 11.55 -0.71
CA TRP A 64 0.86 10.96 -1.89
C TRP A 64 0.14 9.72 -2.42
N TRP A 65 -0.36 8.84 -1.56
CA TRP A 65 -1.01 7.59 -1.98
C TRP A 65 -2.29 7.84 -2.80
N PRO A 66 -3.28 8.63 -2.33
CA PRO A 66 -4.45 8.97 -3.14
C PRO A 66 -4.06 9.62 -4.46
N PHE A 67 -3.08 10.54 -4.43
CA PHE A 67 -2.55 11.18 -5.64
C PHE A 67 -1.97 10.17 -6.63
N LEU A 68 -1.18 9.21 -6.15
CA LEU A 68 -0.57 8.16 -6.96
C LEU A 68 -1.63 7.23 -7.59
N TYR A 69 -2.67 6.84 -6.86
CA TYR A 69 -3.76 6.02 -7.42
C TYR A 69 -4.64 6.78 -8.43
N ILE A 70 -4.95 8.05 -8.17
CA ILE A 70 -5.70 8.89 -9.11
C ILE A 70 -4.88 9.06 -10.40
N THR A 71 -3.59 9.39 -10.28
CA THR A 71 -2.73 9.52 -11.48
C THR A 71 -2.61 8.21 -12.24
N LEU A 72 -2.60 7.06 -11.56
CA LEU A 72 -2.57 5.75 -12.18
C LEU A 72 -3.81 5.43 -13.00
N PHE A 73 -5.00 5.70 -12.45
CA PHE A 73 -6.27 5.44 -13.12
C PHE A 73 -6.47 6.35 -14.35
N PHE A 74 -6.11 7.63 -14.25
CA PHE A 74 -6.34 8.58 -15.34
C PHE A 74 -5.17 8.70 -16.32
N PHE A 75 -3.92 8.59 -15.84
CA PHE A 75 -2.71 8.95 -16.59
C PHE A 75 -1.68 7.81 -16.67
N ALA A 76 -2.08 6.57 -16.38
CA ALA A 76 -1.18 5.41 -16.35
C ALA A 76 0.03 5.67 -15.44
N ARG A 77 1.22 5.22 -15.81
CA ARG A 77 2.43 5.36 -14.97
C ARG A 77 3.11 6.73 -15.07
N ILE A 78 2.38 7.83 -15.30
CA ILE A 78 2.98 9.17 -15.47
C ILE A 78 3.85 9.57 -14.26
N TRP A 79 3.50 9.11 -13.06
CA TRP A 79 4.33 9.29 -11.86
C TRP A 79 5.76 8.80 -12.08
N CYS A 80 5.95 7.59 -12.59
CA CYS A 80 7.27 6.98 -12.80
C CYS A 80 8.11 7.74 -13.84
N GLY A 81 7.47 8.23 -14.90
CA GLY A 81 8.17 8.88 -16.01
C GLY A 81 8.34 10.38 -15.87
N VAL A 82 7.54 11.06 -15.05
CA VAL A 82 7.51 12.54 -14.99
C VAL A 82 7.82 13.07 -13.59
N LEU A 83 7.36 12.39 -12.53
CA LEU A 83 7.38 12.93 -11.17
C LEU A 83 8.28 12.15 -10.20
N CYS A 84 8.68 10.92 -10.50
CA CYS A 84 9.43 10.10 -9.54
C CYS A 84 10.91 10.53 -9.46
N PRO A 85 11.41 10.94 -8.28
CA PRO A 85 12.81 11.35 -8.11
C PRO A 85 13.79 10.17 -8.28
N LEU A 86 13.38 8.95 -7.89
CA LEU A 86 14.19 7.73 -8.04
C LEU A 86 14.45 7.38 -9.51
N SER A 87 13.49 7.70 -10.39
CA SER A 87 13.61 7.55 -11.84
C SER A 87 14.73 8.45 -12.39
N LEU A 88 14.83 9.68 -11.90
CA LEU A 88 15.90 10.60 -12.23
C LEU A 88 17.24 10.13 -11.65
N ALA A 89 17.27 9.66 -10.40
CA ALA A 89 18.47 9.09 -9.78
C ALA A 89 19.06 7.93 -10.61
N ASN A 90 18.22 6.98 -11.04
CA ASN A 90 18.67 5.90 -11.93
C ASN A 90 19.16 6.44 -13.28
N GLN A 91 18.56 7.50 -13.82
CA GLN A 91 19.04 8.11 -15.06
C GLN A 91 20.42 8.74 -14.89
N LEU A 92 20.66 9.44 -13.77
CA LEU A 92 21.96 10.03 -13.44
C LEU A 92 23.05 8.94 -13.37
N GLY A 93 22.79 7.83 -12.67
CA GLY A 93 23.72 6.70 -12.61
C GLY A 93 24.06 6.12 -13.99
N ASN A 94 23.04 5.95 -14.85
CA ASN A 94 23.22 5.40 -16.20
C ASN A 94 23.94 6.37 -17.16
N MET A 95 24.09 7.65 -16.82
CA MET A 95 24.93 8.58 -17.60
C MET A 95 26.42 8.43 -17.28
N ILE A 96 26.76 7.97 -16.07
CA ILE A 96 28.15 7.78 -15.64
C ILE A 96 28.77 6.55 -16.30
N HIS A 97 28.05 5.41 -16.26
CA HIS A 97 28.54 4.15 -16.81
C HIS A 97 27.42 3.40 -17.53
N LYS A 98 27.73 2.83 -18.70
CA LYS A 98 26.82 1.92 -19.40
C LYS A 98 27.01 0.51 -18.84
N GLY A 99 26.23 0.19 -17.81
CA GLY A 99 26.26 -1.10 -17.12
C GLY A 99 25.90 -2.30 -18.00
N LYS A 100 25.70 -3.47 -17.38
CA LYS A 100 25.38 -4.71 -18.11
C LYS A 100 23.89 -4.83 -18.41
N GLY A 101 23.54 -5.48 -19.51
CA GLY A 101 22.14 -5.82 -19.83
C GLY A 101 21.67 -7.02 -19.00
N ILE A 102 20.49 -6.92 -18.38
CA ILE A 102 19.86 -8.04 -17.67
C ILE A 102 18.70 -8.59 -18.49
N ASN A 103 18.60 -9.92 -18.57
CA ASN A 103 17.39 -10.58 -19.05
C ASN A 103 16.27 -10.50 -17.98
N TYR A 104 15.47 -9.44 -18.08
CA TYR A 104 14.36 -9.17 -17.16
C TYR A 104 13.26 -10.24 -17.17
N ARG A 105 13.15 -11.06 -18.21
CA ARG A 105 12.13 -12.12 -18.27
C ARG A 105 12.40 -13.23 -17.26
N LYS A 106 13.67 -13.56 -17.01
CA LYS A 106 14.08 -14.56 -16.01
C LYS A 106 13.74 -14.10 -14.58
N TRP A 107 13.82 -12.81 -14.33
CA TRP A 107 13.64 -12.19 -13.01
C TRP A 107 12.29 -11.49 -12.86
N ALA A 108 11.33 -11.79 -13.74
CA ALA A 108 10.03 -11.12 -13.73
C ALA A 108 9.25 -11.34 -12.42
N PHE A 109 9.53 -12.42 -11.67
CA PHE A 109 8.88 -12.71 -10.39
C PHE A 109 9.44 -11.89 -9.21
N VAL A 110 10.71 -11.46 -9.27
CA VAL A 110 11.42 -10.80 -8.16
C VAL A 110 10.71 -9.55 -7.65
N PRO A 111 10.26 -8.62 -8.50
CA PRO A 111 9.58 -7.43 -8.03
C PRO A 111 8.31 -7.75 -7.23
N PHE A 112 7.60 -8.83 -7.58
CA PHE A 112 6.38 -9.25 -6.88
C PHE A 112 6.68 -9.78 -5.48
N VAL A 113 7.76 -10.55 -5.32
CA VAL A 113 8.19 -11.05 -3.99
C VAL A 113 8.72 -9.88 -3.14
N LEU A 114 9.56 -9.03 -3.72
CA LEU A 114 10.10 -7.85 -3.02
C LEU A 114 9.01 -6.91 -2.53
N PHE A 115 7.90 -6.78 -3.27
CA PHE A 115 6.75 -5.99 -2.81
C PHE A 115 6.22 -6.49 -1.45
N PHE A 116 5.95 -7.79 -1.31
CA PHE A 116 5.44 -8.33 -0.03
C PHE A 116 6.49 -8.29 1.08
N VAL A 117 7.77 -8.51 0.77
CA VAL A 117 8.86 -8.37 1.75
C VAL A 117 8.95 -6.94 2.28
N ILE A 118 8.88 -5.95 1.40
CA ILE A 118 8.96 -4.54 1.79
C ILE A 118 7.72 -4.13 2.58
N VAL A 119 6.53 -4.58 2.19
CA VAL A 119 5.30 -4.31 2.97
C VAL A 119 5.37 -4.97 4.35
N TYR A 120 5.89 -6.20 4.45
CA TYR A 120 6.12 -6.83 5.75
C TYR A 120 7.09 -6.02 6.62
N ILE A 121 8.24 -5.61 6.06
CA ILE A 121 9.22 -4.78 6.78
C ILE A 121 8.59 -3.46 7.22
N GLU A 122 7.84 -2.79 6.33
CA GLU A 122 7.13 -1.55 6.60
C GLU A 122 6.21 -1.68 7.82
N GLN A 123 5.40 -2.75 7.84
CA GLN A 123 4.48 -3.03 8.95
C GLN A 123 5.18 -3.32 10.27
N THR A 124 6.35 -3.98 10.23
CA THR A 124 7.13 -4.29 11.44
C THR A 124 8.04 -3.15 11.91
N SER A 125 8.37 -2.19 11.05
CA SER A 125 9.36 -1.14 11.35
C SER A 125 8.73 0.20 11.77
N GLY A 126 7.41 0.36 11.60
CA GLY A 126 6.74 1.65 11.85
C GLY A 126 7.19 2.74 10.87
N LEU A 127 7.42 2.38 9.60
CA LEU A 127 7.93 3.30 8.56
C LEU A 127 7.10 4.59 8.45
N PHE A 128 5.77 4.49 8.54
CA PHE A 128 4.86 5.64 8.44
C PHE A 128 4.85 6.56 9.65
N LEU A 129 5.50 6.14 10.74
CA LEU A 129 5.41 6.76 12.05
C LEU A 129 6.75 7.39 12.45
N SER A 130 7.85 6.75 12.06
CA SER A 130 9.20 7.22 12.36
C SER A 130 9.79 8.06 11.22
N THR A 131 10.14 9.31 11.55
CA THR A 131 10.90 10.22 10.67
C THR A 131 12.25 9.62 10.31
N SER A 132 12.94 9.00 11.26
CA SER A 132 14.25 8.36 11.08
C SER A 132 14.17 7.18 10.12
N VAL A 133 13.18 6.30 10.28
CA VAL A 133 13.00 5.15 9.38
C VAL A 133 12.63 5.61 7.97
N THR A 134 11.73 6.61 7.84
CA THR A 134 11.39 7.22 6.54
C THR A 134 12.61 7.83 5.86
N LEU A 135 13.43 8.57 6.60
CA LEU A 135 14.66 9.18 6.10
C LEU A 135 15.60 8.12 5.51
N TRP A 136 15.90 7.07 6.28
CA TRP A 136 16.77 5.98 5.81
C TRP A 136 16.17 5.25 4.62
N PHE A 137 14.86 4.97 4.63
CA PHE A 137 14.17 4.37 3.50
C PHE A 137 14.33 5.19 2.22
N PHE A 138 14.20 6.52 2.31
CA PHE A 138 14.37 7.42 1.18
C PHE A 138 15.81 7.50 0.68
N VAL A 139 16.78 7.66 1.58
CA VAL A 139 18.21 7.72 1.24
C VAL A 139 18.65 6.41 0.60
N LEU A 140 18.34 5.27 1.23
CA LEU A 140 18.69 3.94 0.71
C LEU A 140 18.02 3.66 -0.63
N SER A 141 16.74 4.04 -0.80
CA SER A 141 16.05 3.89 -2.09
C SER A 141 16.68 4.74 -3.19
N PHE A 142 17.08 5.97 -2.87
CA PHE A 142 17.75 6.87 -3.82
C PHE A 142 19.12 6.35 -4.22
N ILE A 143 19.95 5.94 -3.25
CA ILE A 143 21.26 5.33 -3.49
C ILE A 143 21.11 4.06 -4.32
N THR A 144 20.17 3.19 -3.95
CA THR A 144 19.90 1.94 -4.69
C THR A 144 19.50 2.23 -6.13
N ALA A 145 18.60 3.19 -6.36
CA ALA A 145 18.21 3.58 -7.72
C ALA A 145 19.40 4.14 -8.53
N PHE A 146 20.24 4.96 -7.91
CA PHE A 146 21.44 5.51 -8.53
C PHE A 146 22.47 4.42 -8.88
N VAL A 147 22.82 3.56 -7.93
CA VAL A 147 23.76 2.43 -8.10
C VAL A 147 23.25 1.45 -9.16
N MET A 148 21.96 1.12 -9.15
CA MET A 148 21.34 0.29 -10.19
C MET A 148 21.47 0.90 -11.60
N GLY A 149 21.42 2.23 -11.68
CA GLY A 149 21.68 2.97 -12.92
C GLY A 149 23.13 2.82 -13.41
N ILE A 150 24.11 2.78 -12.51
CA ILE A 150 25.52 2.57 -12.86
C ILE A 150 25.76 1.12 -13.30
N LEU A 151 25.26 0.15 -12.52
CA LEU A 151 25.57 -1.27 -12.70
C LEU A 151 24.85 -1.90 -13.90
N PHE A 152 23.64 -1.43 -14.22
CA PHE A 152 22.78 -2.06 -15.22
C PHE A 152 22.21 -1.09 -16.24
N LEU A 153 22.13 -1.54 -17.49
CA LEU A 153 21.58 -0.77 -18.59
C LEU A 153 20.09 -0.46 -18.40
N ARG A 154 19.75 0.82 -18.57
CA ARG A 154 18.41 1.41 -18.74
C ARG A 154 17.40 1.09 -17.61
N PHE A 155 17.10 2.09 -16.76
CA PHE A 155 15.99 2.13 -15.78
C PHE A 155 15.68 0.80 -15.08
N SER A 156 16.75 0.10 -14.69
CA SER A 156 16.75 -1.24 -14.11
C SER A 156 16.05 -1.25 -12.75
N PHE A 157 16.22 -0.21 -11.93
CA PHE A 157 15.54 -0.05 -10.66
C PHE A 157 14.02 -0.11 -10.80
N CYS A 158 13.45 0.68 -11.71
CA CYS A 158 12.00 0.76 -11.93
C CYS A 158 11.39 -0.56 -12.44
N LYS A 159 12.20 -1.44 -13.01
CA LYS A 159 11.75 -2.71 -13.61
C LYS A 159 11.98 -3.92 -12.70
N LEU A 160 13.04 -3.92 -11.89
CA LEU A 160 13.49 -5.10 -11.14
C LEU A 160 13.38 -4.96 -9.61
N ILE A 161 13.46 -3.74 -9.08
CA ILE A 161 13.59 -3.54 -7.62
C ILE A 161 12.44 -2.70 -7.07
N CYS A 162 11.99 -1.68 -7.80
CA CYS A 162 10.97 -0.75 -7.31
C CYS A 162 9.67 -1.50 -6.98
N PRO A 163 9.31 -1.65 -5.68
CA PRO A 163 8.15 -2.45 -5.29
C PRO A 163 6.85 -1.80 -5.79
N ILE A 164 6.78 -0.48 -5.70
CA ILE A 164 5.64 0.32 -6.14
C ILE A 164 5.54 0.29 -7.68
N GLY A 165 6.66 0.09 -8.38
CA GLY A 165 6.67 -0.07 -9.84
C GLY A 165 5.84 -1.27 -10.31
N VAL A 166 5.70 -2.31 -9.48
CA VAL A 166 4.95 -3.52 -9.83
C VAL A 166 3.46 -3.27 -9.78
N ILE A 167 2.97 -2.78 -8.64
CA ILE A 167 1.56 -2.47 -8.42
C ILE A 167 1.06 -1.40 -9.42
N LEU A 168 1.88 -0.37 -9.67
CA LEU A 168 1.62 0.62 -10.72
C LEU A 168 1.54 -0.01 -12.11
N GLY A 169 2.25 -1.10 -12.36
CA GLY A 169 2.16 -1.86 -13.60
C GLY A 169 0.85 -2.53 -13.83
N VAL A 170 0.50 -3.34 -12.85
CA VAL A 170 -0.70 -4.14 -12.89
C VAL A 170 -1.92 -3.25 -13.03
N PHE A 171 -2.02 -2.19 -12.21
CA PHE A 171 -3.14 -1.26 -12.27
C PHE A 171 -3.10 -0.30 -13.47
N SER A 172 -1.95 -0.02 -14.08
CA SER A 172 -1.92 0.82 -15.30
C SER A 172 -2.65 0.19 -16.49
N ARG A 173 -2.97 -1.11 -16.45
CA ARG A 173 -3.75 -1.81 -17.49
C ARG A 173 -5.21 -1.35 -17.56
N ILE A 174 -5.76 -0.79 -16.47
CA ILE A 174 -7.13 -0.25 -16.43
C ILE A 174 -7.19 1.26 -16.69
N SER A 175 -6.04 1.92 -16.92
CA SER A 175 -6.00 3.38 -17.04
C SER A 175 -6.68 3.91 -18.32
N MET A 176 -7.20 5.13 -18.26
CA MET A 176 -7.89 5.79 -19.38
C MET A 176 -6.98 6.37 -20.48
N ILE A 177 -5.69 6.52 -20.20
CA ILE A 177 -4.73 7.16 -21.10
C ILE A 177 -3.51 6.26 -21.25
N GLY A 178 -2.92 6.23 -22.44
CA GLY A 178 -1.72 5.45 -22.68
C GLY A 178 -0.94 5.91 -23.91
N LEU A 179 0.32 5.53 -23.99
CA LEU A 179 1.12 5.72 -25.20
C LEU A 179 0.61 4.77 -26.30
N ARG A 180 0.31 5.32 -27.47
CA ARG A 180 -0.12 4.56 -28.65
C ARG A 180 0.61 5.03 -29.91
N THR A 181 0.61 4.20 -30.94
CA THR A 181 1.21 4.49 -32.24
C THR A 181 0.16 4.44 -33.33
N LYS A 182 0.26 5.36 -34.30
CA LYS A 182 -0.50 5.28 -35.55
C LYS A 182 0.23 4.31 -36.47
N LYS A 183 -0.24 3.07 -36.57
CA LYS A 183 0.45 1.97 -37.28
C LYS A 183 0.80 2.33 -38.72
N GLU A 184 -0.16 2.87 -39.48
CA GLU A 184 0.03 3.27 -40.89
C GLU A 184 1.17 4.29 -41.10
N ILE A 185 1.36 5.19 -40.14
CA ILE A 185 2.45 6.18 -40.16
C ILE A 185 3.73 5.55 -39.62
N CYS A 186 3.61 4.73 -38.56
CA CYS A 186 4.76 4.09 -37.92
C CYS A 186 5.48 3.18 -38.90
N ASP A 187 4.74 2.37 -39.66
CA ASP A 187 5.28 1.35 -40.56
C ASP A 187 6.14 1.98 -41.69
N LYS A 188 5.85 3.22 -42.08
CA LYS A 188 6.65 4.00 -43.04
C LYS A 188 7.99 4.51 -42.48
N CYS A 189 8.20 4.47 -41.16
CA CYS A 189 9.43 4.96 -40.53
C CYS A 189 10.55 3.90 -40.60
N PRO A 190 11.64 4.13 -41.35
CA PRO A 190 12.68 3.12 -41.56
C PRO A 190 13.59 2.95 -40.34
N LYS A 191 14.02 4.06 -39.72
CA LYS A 191 15.04 4.03 -38.64
C LYS A 191 14.49 3.70 -37.25
N LYS A 192 13.18 3.81 -37.01
CA LYS A 192 12.55 3.59 -35.68
C LYS A 192 13.35 4.23 -34.52
N THR A 193 13.65 5.52 -34.66
CA THR A 193 14.41 6.34 -33.70
C THR A 193 13.83 6.35 -32.28
N CYS A 194 12.54 6.02 -32.12
CA CYS A 194 11.92 5.81 -30.80
C CYS A 194 12.57 4.66 -29.99
N ILE A 195 13.19 3.68 -30.65
CA ILE A 195 13.89 2.54 -30.04
C ILE A 195 15.40 2.76 -30.05
N LEU A 196 15.94 3.33 -31.13
CA LEU A 196 17.39 3.53 -31.29
C LEU A 196 17.92 4.77 -30.54
N GLY A 197 17.06 5.75 -30.29
CA GLY A 197 17.47 7.07 -29.82
C GLY A 197 17.58 8.06 -30.98
N GLY A 198 17.56 9.35 -30.65
CA GLY A 198 17.60 10.44 -31.62
C GLY A 198 17.85 11.76 -30.91
N ARG A 199 16.86 12.66 -30.93
CA ARG A 199 16.89 13.95 -30.20
C ARG A 199 17.05 13.77 -28.69
N THR A 200 16.59 12.64 -28.17
CA THR A 200 16.77 12.23 -26.77
C THR A 200 17.10 10.74 -26.69
N ASN A 201 17.38 10.27 -25.47
CA ASN A 201 17.68 8.88 -25.20
C ASN A 201 16.56 7.93 -25.70
N PRO A 202 16.88 6.69 -26.09
CA PRO A 202 15.89 5.71 -26.51
C PRO A 202 14.87 5.38 -25.40
N CYS A 203 13.87 4.55 -25.73
CA CYS A 203 12.95 4.02 -24.72
C CYS A 203 13.73 3.38 -23.55
N PRO A 204 13.57 3.89 -22.31
CA PRO A 204 14.38 3.47 -21.17
C PRO A 204 14.08 2.05 -20.68
N VAL A 205 12.95 1.47 -21.08
CA VAL A 205 12.52 0.14 -20.62
C VAL A 205 12.50 -0.90 -21.74
N PHE A 206 13.20 -0.61 -22.85
CA PHE A 206 13.33 -1.50 -24.02
C PHE A 206 11.99 -1.89 -24.67
N LEU A 207 10.99 -1.01 -24.63
CA LEU A 207 9.73 -1.29 -25.30
C LEU A 207 9.88 -1.19 -26.81
N ASN A 208 9.29 -2.16 -27.50
CA ASN A 208 9.00 -2.05 -28.92
C ASN A 208 7.85 -1.05 -29.11
N VAL A 209 8.18 0.25 -29.11
CA VAL A 209 7.20 1.34 -29.19
C VAL A 209 6.26 1.19 -30.40
N PRO A 210 6.71 0.85 -31.62
CA PRO A 210 5.83 0.59 -32.77
C PRO A 210 4.70 -0.40 -32.47
N ALA A 211 4.98 -1.46 -31.71
CA ALA A 211 4.03 -2.51 -31.38
C ALA A 211 3.39 -2.35 -29.99
N ILE A 212 3.47 -1.15 -29.38
CA ILE A 212 2.97 -0.94 -28.03
C ILE A 212 1.44 -1.10 -27.97
N LYS A 213 1.00 -2.05 -27.15
CA LYS A 213 -0.42 -2.30 -26.89
C LYS A 213 -0.77 -2.21 -25.41
N SER A 214 0.16 -2.47 -24.50
CA SER A 214 -0.12 -2.41 -23.08
C SER A 214 0.51 -1.18 -22.41
N ASN A 215 -0.22 -0.62 -21.45
CA ASN A 215 0.29 0.38 -20.53
C ASN A 215 1.19 -0.22 -19.45
N ARG A 216 1.16 -1.55 -19.26
CA ARG A 216 1.86 -2.24 -18.19
C ARG A 216 3.30 -1.81 -18.09
N ASP A 217 4.09 -1.89 -19.14
CA ASP A 217 5.54 -1.63 -19.02
C ASP A 217 5.92 -0.18 -19.33
N CYS A 218 4.99 0.63 -19.86
CA CYS A 218 5.29 2.00 -20.29
C CYS A 218 5.36 2.93 -19.09
N LEU A 219 6.56 3.43 -18.77
CA LEU A 219 6.76 4.41 -17.70
C LEU A 219 6.20 5.80 -18.02
N MET A 220 5.65 6.04 -19.22
CA MET A 220 5.21 7.37 -19.66
C MET A 220 6.32 8.42 -19.48
N CYS A 221 7.48 8.17 -20.08
CA CYS A 221 8.64 9.09 -20.07
C CYS A 221 8.75 9.99 -21.31
N MET A 222 7.89 9.78 -22.32
CA MET A 222 7.76 10.59 -23.54
C MET A 222 8.97 10.63 -24.49
N ASN A 223 10.09 9.96 -24.18
CA ASN A 223 11.26 9.90 -25.08
C ASN A 223 10.90 9.47 -26.52
N CYS A 224 9.99 8.51 -26.64
CA CYS A 224 9.56 8.00 -27.93
C CYS A 224 8.75 9.01 -28.76
N ILE A 225 7.99 9.89 -28.11
CA ILE A 225 7.23 10.97 -28.76
C ILE A 225 8.23 11.98 -29.33
N LYS A 226 9.18 12.45 -28.49
CA LYS A 226 10.26 13.37 -28.90
C LYS A 226 11.14 12.85 -30.02
N ASN A 227 11.41 11.54 -30.01
CA ASN A 227 12.23 10.89 -31.02
C ASN A 227 11.48 10.55 -32.30
N CYS A 228 10.15 10.66 -32.36
CA CYS A 228 9.36 10.27 -33.53
C CYS A 228 9.37 11.39 -34.59
N PRO A 229 9.97 11.18 -35.78
CA PRO A 229 10.01 12.22 -36.81
C PRO A 229 8.70 12.36 -37.60
N TYR A 230 7.78 11.39 -37.48
CA TYR A 230 6.52 11.34 -38.23
C TYR A 230 5.28 11.53 -37.33
N ASP A 231 5.44 11.93 -36.07
CA ASP A 231 4.33 12.11 -35.10
C ASP A 231 3.38 10.90 -34.99
N SER A 232 3.92 9.68 -35.14
CA SER A 232 3.15 8.44 -34.98
C SER A 232 2.92 8.10 -33.51
N ALA A 233 3.96 8.24 -32.67
CA ALA A 233 3.87 8.02 -31.23
C ALA A 233 3.17 9.21 -30.56
N HIS A 234 2.08 8.94 -29.86
CA HIS A 234 1.26 9.96 -29.21
C HIS A 234 0.63 9.41 -27.92
N ILE A 235 0.18 10.30 -27.05
CA ILE A 235 -0.65 9.93 -25.91
C ILE A 235 -2.10 9.86 -26.41
N GLY A 236 -2.71 8.68 -26.28
CA GLY A 236 -4.07 8.41 -26.74
C GLY A 236 -4.99 8.00 -25.61
N VAL A 237 -6.29 8.16 -25.84
CA VAL A 237 -7.33 7.64 -24.94
C VAL A 237 -7.45 6.13 -25.14
N VAL A 238 -7.48 5.40 -24.03
CA VAL A 238 -7.65 3.96 -23.99
C VAL A 238 -8.92 3.70 -23.17
N SER A 239 -9.81 2.88 -23.69
CA SER A 239 -10.99 2.48 -22.90
C SER A 239 -10.53 1.65 -21.69
N PRO A 240 -10.91 2.02 -20.45
CA PRO A 240 -10.59 1.23 -19.27
C PRO A 240 -10.97 -0.23 -19.42
N GLY A 241 -10.07 -1.14 -19.03
CA GLY A 241 -10.31 -2.59 -19.14
C GLY A 241 -10.17 -3.17 -20.55
N LYS A 242 -9.94 -2.36 -21.59
CA LYS A 242 -9.70 -2.87 -22.97
C LYS A 242 -8.53 -3.84 -23.05
N GLU A 243 -7.46 -3.57 -22.31
CA GLU A 243 -6.29 -4.46 -22.27
C GLU A 243 -6.62 -5.84 -21.66
N ILE A 244 -7.57 -5.87 -20.71
CA ILE A 244 -8.04 -7.10 -20.08
C ILE A 244 -8.89 -7.90 -21.06
N MET A 245 -9.82 -7.22 -21.75
CA MET A 245 -10.72 -7.85 -22.71
C MET A 245 -9.99 -8.45 -23.92
N GLU A 246 -8.89 -7.84 -24.32
CA GLU A 246 -8.04 -8.33 -25.41
C GLU A 246 -6.93 -9.29 -24.95
N LYS A 247 -6.88 -9.66 -23.66
CA LYS A 247 -5.89 -10.59 -23.08
C LYS A 247 -4.43 -10.23 -23.42
N ARG A 248 -4.09 -8.94 -23.31
CA ARG A 248 -2.77 -8.43 -23.76
C ARG A 248 -1.66 -8.80 -22.78
N ASP A 249 -0.74 -9.68 -23.21
CA ASP A 249 0.50 -10.03 -22.51
C ASP A 249 0.29 -10.43 -21.04
N PHE A 250 -0.62 -11.38 -20.80
CA PHE A 250 -0.90 -11.90 -19.45
C PHE A 250 0.20 -12.84 -18.96
N ILE A 251 0.51 -12.75 -17.66
CA ILE A 251 1.60 -13.50 -17.03
C ILE A 251 1.06 -14.14 -15.75
N LEU A 252 1.40 -15.41 -15.55
CA LEU A 252 0.98 -16.17 -14.37
C LEU A 252 1.36 -15.49 -13.05
N SER A 253 2.59 -15.00 -12.91
CA SER A 253 3.04 -14.33 -11.69
C SER A 253 2.27 -13.04 -11.39
N GLU A 254 1.89 -12.30 -12.42
CA GLU A 254 1.09 -11.08 -12.28
C GLU A 254 -0.35 -11.43 -11.88
N SER A 255 -0.92 -12.50 -12.44
CA SER A 255 -2.24 -13.01 -12.06
C SER A 255 -2.30 -13.41 -10.57
N TYR A 256 -1.32 -14.18 -10.09
CA TYR A 256 -1.22 -14.50 -8.65
C TYR A 256 -0.98 -13.25 -7.80
N PHE A 257 -0.15 -12.31 -8.26
CA PHE A 257 0.08 -11.06 -7.55
C PHE A 257 -1.20 -10.26 -7.35
N ILE A 258 -2.05 -10.14 -8.38
CA ILE A 258 -3.36 -9.46 -8.28
C ILE A 258 -4.19 -10.05 -7.14
N ILE A 259 -4.19 -11.37 -7.01
CA ILE A 259 -4.96 -12.07 -5.98
C ILE A 259 -4.30 -11.95 -4.61
N CYS A 260 -2.96 -12.00 -4.54
CA CYS A 260 -2.22 -11.75 -3.31
C CYS A 260 -2.48 -10.34 -2.76
N LEU A 261 -2.75 -9.35 -3.61
CA LEU A 261 -3.17 -8.02 -3.14
C LEU A 261 -4.50 -8.06 -2.38
N LEU A 262 -5.41 -8.99 -2.68
CA LEU A 262 -6.62 -9.18 -1.86
C LEU A 262 -6.27 -9.72 -0.48
N GLY A 263 -5.41 -10.74 -0.41
CA GLY A 263 -4.92 -11.25 0.87
C GLY A 263 -4.22 -10.18 1.69
N LEU A 264 -3.39 -9.35 1.05
CA LEU A 264 -2.78 -8.19 1.68
C LEU A 264 -3.83 -7.20 2.19
N ALA A 265 -4.80 -6.81 1.36
CA ALA A 265 -5.86 -5.90 1.78
C ALA A 265 -6.65 -6.45 2.97
N THR A 266 -6.91 -7.76 3.03
CA THR A 266 -7.54 -8.41 4.19
C THR A 266 -6.65 -8.30 5.42
N VAL A 267 -5.36 -8.61 5.33
CA VAL A 267 -4.40 -8.53 6.46
C VAL A 267 -4.25 -7.10 6.98
N LEU A 268 -4.25 -6.12 6.09
CA LEU A 268 -4.19 -4.69 6.45
C LEU A 268 -5.50 -4.20 7.06
N THR A 269 -6.65 -4.64 6.56
CA THR A 269 -7.96 -4.14 7.05
C THR A 269 -8.38 -4.82 8.35
N THR A 270 -7.99 -6.08 8.58
CA THR A 270 -8.38 -6.85 9.76
C THR A 270 -7.37 -6.79 10.90
N ASN A 271 -6.27 -6.03 10.76
CA ASN A 271 -5.12 -6.02 11.70
C ASN A 271 -4.56 -7.43 12.00
N GLY A 272 -4.61 -8.31 11.00
CA GLY A 272 -4.41 -9.74 11.19
C GLY A 272 -5.71 -10.43 11.57
N THR A 273 -6.16 -11.42 10.80
CA THR A 273 -7.54 -11.89 10.98
C THR A 273 -7.71 -12.46 12.39
N SER A 274 -8.66 -11.92 13.14
CA SER A 274 -9.10 -12.49 14.43
C SER A 274 -9.46 -13.98 14.29
N LEU A 275 -9.89 -14.40 13.09
CA LEU A 275 -10.11 -15.79 12.70
C LEU A 275 -8.84 -16.65 12.83
N PHE A 276 -7.71 -16.24 12.24
CA PHE A 276 -6.45 -16.98 12.34
C PHE A 276 -5.88 -16.98 13.76
N ARG A 277 -6.02 -15.86 14.48
CA ARG A 277 -5.58 -15.78 15.89
C ARG A 277 -6.36 -16.75 16.78
N LYS A 278 -7.68 -16.89 16.58
CA LYS A 278 -8.51 -17.93 17.25
C LYS A 278 -8.06 -19.36 16.93
N ILE A 279 -7.56 -19.62 15.73
CA ILE A 279 -7.03 -20.93 15.38
C ILE A 279 -5.71 -21.19 16.13
N LEU A 280 -4.81 -20.21 16.20
CA LEU A 280 -3.54 -20.34 16.93
C LEU A 280 -3.74 -20.59 18.43
N THR A 281 -4.72 -19.93 19.05
CA THR A 281 -5.05 -20.15 20.47
C THR A 281 -5.64 -21.53 20.74
N VAL A 282 -6.42 -22.09 19.80
CA VAL A 282 -6.94 -23.47 19.88
C VAL A 282 -5.80 -24.50 19.90
N PHE A 283 -4.70 -24.23 19.20
CA PHE A 283 -3.51 -25.10 19.19
C PHE A 283 -2.49 -24.75 20.29
N SER A 284 -2.82 -23.83 21.20
CA SER A 284 -1.92 -23.36 22.27
C SER A 284 -0.57 -22.84 21.76
N ILE A 285 -0.54 -22.30 20.53
CA ILE A 285 0.65 -21.72 19.93
C ILE A 285 0.68 -20.22 20.26
N THR A 286 1.61 -19.81 21.13
CA THR A 286 1.83 -18.40 21.48
C THR A 286 2.87 -17.78 20.54
N LEU A 287 2.43 -16.90 19.65
CA LEU A 287 3.29 -16.11 18.78
C LEU A 287 3.10 -14.65 19.11
N SER A 288 4.21 -13.90 19.18
CA SER A 288 4.20 -12.45 19.42
C SER A 288 5.11 -11.73 18.41
N GLY A 289 4.92 -10.41 18.34
CA GLY A 289 5.72 -9.46 17.57
C GLY A 289 5.73 -9.74 16.06
N SER A 290 6.90 -9.58 15.46
CA SER A 290 7.10 -9.70 14.01
C SER A 290 6.80 -11.10 13.47
N ILE A 291 6.87 -12.15 14.31
CA ILE A 291 6.61 -13.53 13.90
C ILE A 291 5.10 -13.76 13.74
N LEU A 292 4.29 -13.26 14.69
CA LEU A 292 2.83 -13.29 14.57
C LEU A 292 2.38 -12.58 13.28
N ARG A 293 2.98 -11.40 13.01
CA ARG A 293 2.66 -10.64 11.80
C ARG A 293 3.05 -11.39 10.52
N LEU A 294 4.17 -12.12 10.53
CA LEU A 294 4.56 -12.94 9.39
C LEU A 294 3.55 -14.06 9.12
N VAL A 295 3.06 -14.71 10.19
CA VAL A 295 2.04 -15.76 10.09
C VAL A 295 0.73 -15.19 9.53
N ASP A 296 0.28 -14.02 9.99
CA ASP A 296 -0.90 -13.35 9.44
C ASP A 296 -0.77 -13.10 7.93
N PHE A 297 0.40 -12.62 7.48
CA PHE A 297 0.69 -12.44 6.06
C PHE A 297 0.63 -13.76 5.29
N VAL A 298 1.29 -14.80 5.78
CA VAL A 298 1.33 -16.11 5.11
C VAL A 298 -0.06 -16.71 5.01
N LEU A 299 -0.85 -16.67 6.07
CA LEU A 299 -2.20 -17.21 6.10
C LEU A 299 -3.17 -16.39 5.24
N GLY A 300 -3.11 -15.06 5.34
CA GLY A 300 -3.94 -14.15 4.54
C GLY A 300 -3.67 -14.29 3.05
N LEU A 301 -2.39 -14.30 2.63
CA LEU A 301 -2.02 -14.51 1.23
C LEU A 301 -2.34 -15.93 0.78
N GLY A 302 -2.00 -16.93 1.60
CA GLY A 302 -2.21 -18.35 1.32
C GLY A 302 -3.67 -18.70 1.06
N LEU A 303 -4.60 -18.16 1.87
CA LEU A 303 -6.04 -18.39 1.70
C LEU A 303 -6.52 -18.00 0.29
N PHE A 304 -6.21 -16.79 -0.15
CA PHE A 304 -6.63 -16.32 -1.48
C PHE A 304 -5.93 -17.08 -2.61
N ILE A 305 -4.64 -17.41 -2.45
CA ILE A 305 -3.89 -18.23 -3.42
C ILE A 305 -4.55 -19.61 -3.60
N ILE A 306 -4.93 -20.27 -2.50
CA ILE A 306 -5.54 -21.60 -2.52
C ILE A 306 -6.90 -21.54 -3.20
N ILE A 307 -7.80 -20.67 -2.75
CA ILE A 307 -9.15 -20.54 -3.32
C ILE A 307 -9.07 -20.21 -4.81
N PHE A 308 -8.23 -19.25 -5.18
CA PHE A 308 -8.02 -18.87 -6.58
C PHE A 308 -7.48 -20.03 -7.43
N SER A 309 -6.50 -20.78 -6.91
CA SER A 309 -5.91 -21.92 -7.62
C SER A 309 -6.92 -23.04 -7.83
N VAL A 310 -7.76 -23.32 -6.82
CA VAL A 310 -8.84 -24.31 -6.91
C VAL A 310 -9.89 -23.87 -7.94
N VAL A 311 -10.39 -22.64 -7.85
CA VAL A 311 -11.38 -22.10 -8.79
C VAL A 311 -10.84 -22.12 -10.21
N GLY A 312 -9.59 -21.70 -10.41
CA GLY A 312 -8.95 -21.69 -11.72
C GLY A 312 -8.68 -23.08 -12.27
N TYR A 313 -8.20 -24.03 -11.45
CA TYR A 313 -7.96 -25.40 -11.87
C TYR A 313 -9.24 -26.13 -12.26
N VAL A 314 -10.29 -26.05 -11.42
CA VAL A 314 -11.59 -26.67 -11.69
C VAL A 314 -12.22 -26.07 -12.94
N SER A 315 -12.20 -24.74 -13.09
CA SER A 315 -12.73 -24.05 -14.28
C SER A 315 -11.97 -24.43 -15.54
N ALA A 316 -10.63 -24.50 -15.47
CA ALA A 316 -9.80 -24.89 -16.61
C ALA A 316 -10.08 -26.33 -17.07
N LYS A 317 -10.13 -27.27 -16.11
CA LYS A 317 -10.41 -28.68 -16.39
C LYS A 317 -11.82 -28.86 -16.97
N SER A 318 -12.80 -28.14 -16.42
CA SER A 318 -14.18 -28.14 -16.91
C SER A 318 -14.28 -27.68 -18.38
N MET A 319 -13.49 -26.69 -18.79
CA MET A 319 -13.46 -26.17 -20.16
C MET A 319 -12.47 -26.91 -21.09
N ASN A 320 -11.78 -27.95 -20.59
CA ASN A 320 -10.71 -28.66 -21.29
C ASN A 320 -9.57 -27.75 -21.81
N VAL A 321 -9.19 -26.75 -21.00
CA VAL A 321 -8.05 -25.86 -21.28
C VAL A 321 -6.90 -26.12 -20.32
N LYS A 322 -5.69 -25.75 -20.71
CA LYS A 322 -4.51 -25.90 -19.86
C LYS A 322 -4.65 -25.02 -18.61
N PRO A 323 -4.56 -25.58 -17.38
CA PRO A 323 -4.74 -24.80 -16.15
C PRO A 323 -3.79 -23.61 -16.04
N LYS A 324 -2.53 -23.78 -16.46
CA LYS A 324 -1.52 -22.71 -16.43
C LYS A 324 -1.91 -21.50 -17.28
N GLU A 325 -2.47 -21.73 -18.47
CA GLU A 325 -2.91 -20.66 -19.37
C GLU A 325 -4.12 -19.95 -18.76
N PHE A 326 -5.13 -20.69 -18.32
CA PHE A 326 -6.33 -20.09 -17.72
C PHE A 326 -6.02 -19.33 -16.41
N LEU A 327 -5.20 -19.90 -15.52
CA LEU A 327 -4.75 -19.22 -14.29
C LEU A 327 -3.97 -17.94 -14.59
N SER A 328 -3.25 -17.89 -15.72
CA SER A 328 -2.58 -16.65 -16.13
C SER A 328 -3.56 -15.55 -16.55
N GLU A 329 -4.77 -15.88 -16.97
CA GLU A 329 -5.81 -14.90 -17.31
C GLU A 329 -6.69 -14.53 -16.12
N LEU A 330 -7.01 -15.51 -15.27
CA LEU A 330 -8.06 -15.44 -14.27
C LEU A 330 -7.93 -14.24 -13.32
N GLY A 331 -6.72 -13.96 -12.82
CA GLY A 331 -6.48 -12.86 -11.87
C GLY A 331 -6.79 -11.49 -12.48
N TYR A 332 -6.56 -11.30 -13.78
CA TYR A 332 -6.88 -10.05 -14.46
C TYR A 332 -8.38 -9.77 -14.53
N TYR A 333 -9.23 -10.79 -14.45
CA TYR A 333 -10.69 -10.59 -14.41
C TYR A 333 -11.17 -9.96 -13.10
N TYR A 334 -10.40 -10.12 -12.02
CA TYR A 334 -10.64 -9.50 -10.71
C TYR A 334 -9.87 -8.20 -10.51
N LEU A 335 -9.08 -7.77 -11.49
CA LEU A 335 -8.27 -6.56 -11.39
C LEU A 335 -9.06 -5.30 -11.01
N PRO A 336 -10.28 -5.04 -11.55
CA PRO A 336 -11.06 -3.88 -11.14
C PRO A 336 -11.46 -3.89 -9.65
N ILE A 337 -11.98 -5.01 -9.14
CA ILE A 337 -12.36 -5.10 -7.72
C ILE A 337 -11.14 -4.97 -6.81
N VAL A 338 -10.01 -5.61 -7.17
CA VAL A 338 -8.73 -5.49 -6.45
C VAL A 338 -8.27 -4.03 -6.43
N PHE A 339 -8.35 -3.32 -7.56
CA PHE A 339 -7.96 -1.91 -7.62
C PHE A 339 -8.76 -1.04 -6.66
N PHE A 340 -10.09 -1.19 -6.64
CA PHE A 340 -10.94 -0.36 -5.78
C PHE A 340 -10.80 -0.72 -4.30
N ILE A 341 -10.67 -1.99 -3.95
CA ILE A 341 -10.36 -2.43 -2.59
C ILE A 341 -9.04 -1.81 -2.13
N MET A 342 -7.96 -1.98 -2.92
CA MET A 342 -6.65 -1.44 -2.56
C MET A 342 -6.64 0.08 -2.50
N PHE A 343 -7.32 0.76 -3.45
CA PHE A 343 -7.44 2.21 -3.45
C PHE A 343 -8.10 2.70 -2.17
N TYR A 344 -9.22 2.07 -1.79
CA TYR A 344 -9.93 2.40 -0.57
C TYR A 344 -9.07 2.11 0.68
N THR A 345 -8.56 0.89 0.83
CA THR A 345 -7.77 0.46 2.01
C THR A 345 -6.57 1.36 2.24
N ILE A 346 -5.82 1.71 1.19
CA ILE A 346 -4.64 2.57 1.34
C ILE A 346 -5.08 4.03 1.53
N SER A 347 -5.91 4.57 0.63
CA SER A 347 -6.20 6.01 0.64
C SER A 347 -6.96 6.41 1.90
N PHE A 348 -8.01 5.68 2.28
CA PHE A 348 -8.83 6.01 3.44
C PHE A 348 -8.28 5.42 4.74
N GLY A 349 -7.39 4.41 4.67
CA GLY A 349 -6.62 3.97 5.84
C GLY A 349 -5.73 5.09 6.38
N PHE A 350 -5.05 5.84 5.50
CA PHE A 350 -4.20 6.96 5.92
C PHE A 350 -4.94 8.30 6.03
N LEU A 351 -5.85 8.59 5.09
CA LEU A 351 -6.53 9.90 5.02
C LEU A 351 -7.73 9.99 5.96
N GLY A 352 -8.38 8.86 6.26
CA GLY A 352 -9.63 8.79 7.02
C GLY A 352 -9.57 9.49 8.38
N PRO A 353 -8.61 9.17 9.26
CA PRO A 353 -8.51 9.77 10.60
C PRO A 353 -8.32 11.29 10.59
N TRP A 354 -7.82 11.86 9.48
CA TRP A 354 -7.50 13.29 9.37
C TRP A 354 -8.60 14.10 8.69
N LEU A 355 -9.60 13.43 8.11
CA LEU A 355 -10.71 14.10 7.45
C LEU A 355 -11.85 14.33 8.45
N PRO A 356 -12.39 15.56 8.54
CA PRO A 356 -13.55 15.86 9.39
C PRO A 356 -14.84 15.33 8.73
N ILE A 357 -14.90 14.02 8.52
CA ILE A 357 -15.98 13.31 7.84
C ILE A 357 -16.53 12.26 8.81
N SER A 358 -17.85 12.15 8.92
CA SER A 358 -18.47 11.15 9.78
C SER A 358 -18.18 9.72 9.30
N ASP A 359 -18.10 8.78 10.24
CA ASP A 359 -17.84 7.36 9.96
C ASP A 359 -18.85 6.78 8.97
N GLY A 360 -20.11 7.21 9.04
CA GLY A 360 -21.15 6.82 8.10
C GLY A 360 -20.84 7.20 6.65
N ILE A 361 -20.26 8.37 6.40
CA ILE A 361 -19.87 8.80 5.06
C ILE A 361 -18.65 8.02 4.57
N ILE A 362 -17.66 7.78 5.43
CA ILE A 362 -16.48 6.97 5.07
C ILE A 362 -16.96 5.56 4.71
N SER A 363 -17.82 4.95 5.51
CA SER A 363 -18.48 3.65 5.26
C SER A 363 -19.23 3.62 3.94
N LEU A 364 -20.03 4.65 3.64
CA LEU A 364 -20.72 4.78 2.35
C LEU A 364 -19.74 4.78 1.17
N ILE A 365 -18.64 5.54 1.28
CA ILE A 365 -17.61 5.60 0.24
C ILE A 365 -16.97 4.22 0.00
N LYS A 366 -16.70 3.44 1.06
CA LYS A 366 -16.14 2.07 0.91
C LYS A 366 -17.08 1.19 0.11
N TYR A 367 -18.37 1.17 0.45
CA TYR A 367 -19.36 0.37 -0.26
C TYR A 367 -19.51 0.79 -1.72
N ILE A 368 -19.48 2.09 -2.02
CA ILE A 368 -19.52 2.58 -3.41
C ILE A 368 -18.34 2.00 -4.20
N PHE A 369 -17.11 2.10 -3.68
CA PHE A 369 -15.94 1.57 -4.38
C PHE A 369 -15.99 0.05 -4.54
N LEU A 370 -16.42 -0.67 -3.50
CA LEU A 370 -16.58 -2.12 -3.55
C LEU A 370 -17.61 -2.56 -4.61
N ILE A 371 -18.77 -1.91 -4.65
CA ILE A 371 -19.85 -2.17 -5.61
C ILE A 371 -19.39 -1.85 -7.03
N VAL A 372 -18.76 -0.69 -7.26
CA VAL A 372 -18.25 -0.30 -8.59
C VAL A 372 -17.20 -1.31 -9.09
N GLY A 373 -16.27 -1.71 -8.23
CA GLY A 373 -15.26 -2.72 -8.56
C GLY A 373 -15.85 -4.10 -8.85
N ALA A 374 -16.85 -4.53 -8.08
CA ALA A 374 -17.56 -5.79 -8.27
C ALA A 374 -18.36 -5.80 -9.58
N ILE A 375 -19.16 -4.77 -9.85
CA ILE A 375 -19.94 -4.64 -11.10
C ILE A 375 -19.02 -4.67 -12.31
N TRP A 376 -17.89 -3.95 -12.25
CA TRP A 376 -16.95 -3.92 -13.37
C TRP A 376 -16.25 -5.27 -13.58
N SER A 377 -15.84 -5.95 -12.51
CA SER A 377 -15.26 -7.29 -12.61
C SER A 377 -16.29 -8.29 -13.16
N ALA A 378 -17.53 -8.23 -12.70
CA ALA A 378 -18.63 -9.05 -13.22
C ALA A 378 -18.87 -8.79 -14.72
N TYR A 379 -18.86 -7.54 -15.16
CA TYR A 379 -18.95 -7.17 -16.56
C TYR A 379 -17.84 -7.83 -17.40
N ILE A 380 -16.59 -7.78 -16.93
CA ILE A 380 -15.46 -8.43 -17.60
C ILE A 380 -15.67 -9.95 -17.69
N ILE A 381 -16.06 -10.59 -16.59
CA ILE A 381 -16.31 -12.05 -16.53
C ILE A 381 -17.41 -12.48 -17.51
N VAL A 382 -18.47 -11.68 -17.64
CA VAL A 382 -19.58 -11.96 -18.56
C VAL A 382 -19.19 -11.75 -20.02
N LYS A 383 -18.39 -10.71 -20.31
CA LYS A 383 -18.02 -10.32 -21.69
C LYS A 383 -16.79 -11.01 -22.24
N ILE A 384 -15.93 -11.59 -21.40
CA ILE A 384 -14.72 -12.26 -21.88
C ILE A 384 -15.06 -13.48 -22.75
N SER A 385 -14.26 -13.64 -23.81
CA SER A 385 -14.36 -14.80 -24.70
C SER A 385 -13.75 -16.03 -24.01
N LEU A 386 -14.60 -17.04 -23.81
CA LEU A 386 -14.25 -18.35 -23.25
C LEU A 386 -14.50 -19.45 -24.29
N PRO A 387 -13.80 -20.60 -24.20
CA PRO A 387 -14.12 -21.79 -24.99
C PRO A 387 -15.58 -22.20 -24.79
N LYS A 388 -16.27 -22.69 -25.84
CA LYS A 388 -17.71 -23.02 -25.76
C LYS A 388 -18.04 -24.14 -24.76
N ILE A 389 -17.10 -25.06 -24.52
CA ILE A 389 -17.28 -26.21 -23.64
C ILE A 389 -17.38 -25.72 -22.19
N ASN A 390 -18.51 -25.98 -21.52
CA ASN A 390 -18.77 -25.65 -20.11
C ASN A 390 -18.48 -24.19 -19.69
N ALA A 391 -18.49 -23.23 -20.63
CA ALA A 391 -18.27 -21.81 -20.34
C ALA A 391 -19.23 -21.26 -19.27
N LYS A 392 -20.48 -21.72 -19.26
CA LYS A 392 -21.48 -21.29 -18.27
C LYS A 392 -21.06 -21.69 -16.85
N LEU A 393 -20.62 -22.93 -16.67
CA LEU A 393 -20.16 -23.42 -15.36
C LEU A 393 -18.91 -22.67 -14.89
N ALA A 394 -17.94 -22.43 -15.78
CA ALA A 394 -16.76 -21.64 -15.46
C ALA A 394 -17.11 -20.21 -15.06
N ARG A 395 -18.03 -19.55 -15.78
CA ARG A 395 -18.52 -18.21 -15.41
C ARG A 395 -19.23 -18.22 -14.06
N CYS A 396 -20.06 -19.23 -13.77
CA CYS A 396 -20.69 -19.37 -12.45
C CYS A 396 -19.63 -19.47 -11.35
N ALA A 397 -18.62 -20.33 -11.49
CA ALA A 397 -17.53 -20.45 -10.52
C ALA A 397 -16.78 -19.11 -10.32
N MET A 398 -16.49 -18.40 -11.41
CA MET A 398 -15.82 -17.10 -11.36
C MET A 398 -16.67 -16.02 -10.65
N ILE A 399 -17.98 -15.98 -10.91
CA ILE A 399 -18.91 -15.06 -10.26
C ILE A 399 -19.09 -15.44 -8.78
N SER A 400 -19.18 -16.72 -8.44
CA SER A 400 -19.23 -17.18 -7.05
C SER A 400 -17.98 -16.74 -6.27
N PHE A 401 -16.79 -16.83 -6.88
CA PHE A 401 -15.57 -16.31 -6.26
C PHE A 401 -15.59 -14.78 -6.13
N LEU A 402 -16.13 -14.05 -7.12
CA LEU A 402 -16.31 -12.60 -7.01
C LEU A 402 -17.27 -12.23 -5.88
N LEU A 403 -18.37 -12.96 -5.72
CA LEU A 403 -19.34 -12.76 -4.64
C LEU A 403 -18.71 -13.07 -3.28
N LEU A 404 -17.88 -14.10 -3.18
CA LEU A 404 -17.12 -14.39 -1.96
C LEU A 404 -16.18 -13.23 -1.59
N ILE A 405 -15.46 -12.66 -2.56
CA ILE A 405 -14.63 -11.47 -2.33
C ILE A 405 -15.50 -10.30 -1.87
N PHE A 406 -16.63 -10.06 -2.55
CA PHE A 406 -17.55 -8.99 -2.20
C PHE A 406 -18.11 -9.16 -0.78
N THR A 407 -18.58 -10.35 -0.40
CA THR A 407 -19.16 -10.58 0.93
C THR A 407 -18.09 -10.54 2.02
N LEU A 408 -16.90 -11.09 1.76
CA LEU A 408 -15.79 -11.01 2.70
C LEU A 408 -15.38 -9.56 2.94
N PHE A 409 -15.17 -8.76 1.89
CA PHE A 409 -14.82 -7.36 2.07
C PHE A 409 -16.00 -6.53 2.57
N ALA A 410 -17.24 -6.79 2.17
CA ALA A 410 -18.40 -6.13 2.78
C ALA A 410 -18.45 -6.42 4.29
N GLY A 411 -18.29 -7.68 4.72
CA GLY A 411 -18.28 -8.08 6.13
C GLY A 411 -17.09 -7.56 6.93
N VAL A 412 -15.88 -7.62 6.37
CA VAL A 412 -14.67 -7.02 6.95
C VAL A 412 -14.82 -5.50 7.07
N LEU A 413 -15.59 -4.86 6.17
CA LEU A 413 -15.87 -3.43 6.21
C LEU A 413 -17.11 -3.05 7.05
N ILE A 414 -17.90 -4.02 7.54
CA ILE A 414 -18.97 -3.85 8.54
C ILE A 414 -18.37 -3.79 9.95
N GLN A 415 -17.24 -4.46 10.20
CA GLN A 415 -16.47 -4.22 11.41
C GLN A 415 -15.93 -2.79 11.31
N ASP A 416 -16.51 -1.88 12.11
CA ASP A 416 -16.06 -0.50 12.18
C ASP A 416 -14.53 -0.48 12.33
N PRO A 417 -13.81 0.43 11.64
CA PRO A 417 -12.41 0.72 11.96
C PRO A 417 -12.21 1.11 13.44
N LEU A 418 -13.30 1.44 14.13
CA LEU A 418 -13.39 1.85 15.52
C LEU A 418 -13.98 0.78 16.45
N ASN A 419 -14.58 -0.29 15.92
CA ASN A 419 -14.86 -1.46 16.74
C ASN A 419 -13.64 -2.37 16.68
N VAL A 420 -12.55 -1.87 17.27
CA VAL A 420 -11.73 -2.73 18.13
C VAL A 420 -12.73 -3.58 18.89
N VAL A 421 -12.65 -4.90 18.77
CA VAL A 421 -13.42 -5.78 19.65
C VAL A 421 -13.13 -5.25 21.04
N ALA A 422 -14.08 -4.53 21.65
CA ALA A 422 -13.92 -3.98 22.98
C ALA A 422 -13.57 -5.21 23.82
N GLN A 423 -12.30 -5.29 24.21
CA GLN A 423 -11.94 -6.28 25.19
C GLN A 423 -12.77 -5.93 26.42
N PRO A 424 -13.36 -6.94 27.09
CA PRO A 424 -14.06 -6.67 28.33
C PRO A 424 -13.12 -5.87 29.23
N ASP A 425 -13.61 -4.75 29.76
CA ASP A 425 -12.82 -3.89 30.63
C ASP A 425 -12.20 -4.74 31.73
N LYS A 426 -10.88 -4.80 31.73
CA LYS A 426 -10.12 -5.57 32.70
C LYS A 426 -9.41 -4.58 33.60
N THR A 427 -9.93 -4.52 34.82
CA THR A 427 -9.43 -3.64 35.86
C THR A 427 -8.37 -4.35 36.69
N VAL A 428 -7.25 -3.69 36.91
CA VAL A 428 -6.24 -4.09 37.89
C VAL A 428 -6.17 -3.01 38.97
N PHE A 429 -6.28 -3.44 40.22
CA PHE A 429 -6.00 -2.64 41.40
C PHE A 429 -4.55 -2.93 41.80
N ALA A 430 -3.76 -1.88 42.02
CA ALA A 430 -2.35 -2.04 42.36
C ALA A 430 -1.97 -1.24 43.60
N HIS A 431 -1.26 -1.91 44.52
CA HIS A 431 -0.76 -1.34 45.76
C HIS A 431 0.71 -0.89 45.63
N GLN A 432 1.22 -0.26 46.69
CA GLN A 432 2.58 0.26 46.74
C GLN A 432 3.63 -0.84 46.55
N GLY A 433 4.42 -0.71 45.48
CA GLY A 433 5.49 -1.64 45.14
C GLY A 433 5.07 -2.84 44.28
N GLU A 434 3.79 -2.95 43.90
CA GLU A 434 3.35 -3.99 42.98
C GLU A 434 3.73 -3.67 41.53
N VAL A 435 4.13 -4.70 40.80
CA VAL A 435 4.43 -4.61 39.37
C VAL A 435 3.17 -4.96 38.59
N ILE A 436 2.66 -3.99 37.84
CA ILE A 436 1.51 -4.18 36.96
C ILE A 436 2.04 -4.73 35.63
N HIS A 437 1.64 -5.95 35.29
CA HIS A 437 1.93 -6.51 33.98
C HIS A 437 0.86 -6.08 32.97
N MET A 438 1.29 -5.41 31.91
CA MET A 438 0.43 -4.96 30.82
C MET A 438 0.92 -5.49 29.48
N GLU A 439 0.00 -5.93 28.63
CA GLU A 439 0.27 -6.18 27.22
C GLU A 439 -0.28 -5.01 26.39
N SER A 440 0.54 -4.47 25.49
CA SER A 440 0.06 -3.58 24.43
C SER A 440 -0.07 -4.38 23.13
N PHE A 441 -1.23 -4.32 22.50
CA PHE A 441 -1.51 -5.08 21.27
C PHE A 441 -2.53 -4.39 20.39
N SER A 442 -2.39 -4.56 19.08
CA SER A 442 -3.35 -4.23 18.02
C SER A 442 -3.89 -2.81 18.10
N MET A 443 -4.89 -2.59 18.97
CA MET A 443 -5.55 -1.32 19.24
C MET A 443 -6.00 -1.20 20.72
N GLY A 444 -5.28 -1.81 21.66
CA GLY A 444 -5.67 -1.82 23.08
C GLY A 444 -4.51 -2.14 24.02
N PHE A 445 -4.83 -2.03 25.31
CA PHE A 445 -3.98 -2.40 26.43
C PHE A 445 -4.71 -3.48 27.25
N ASP A 446 -4.01 -4.48 27.77
CA ASP A 446 -4.55 -5.43 28.76
C ASP A 446 -3.60 -5.47 29.97
N PRO A 447 -4.00 -5.00 31.15
CA PRO A 447 -5.31 -4.40 31.47
C PRO A 447 -5.47 -3.02 30.81
N ASN A 448 -6.72 -2.63 30.53
CA ASN A 448 -7.05 -1.29 30.02
C ASN A 448 -7.51 -0.33 31.12
N ILE A 449 -7.76 -0.81 32.34
CA ILE A 449 -8.09 0.03 33.50
C ILE A 449 -7.11 -0.30 34.63
N ILE A 450 -6.43 0.72 35.12
CA ILE A 450 -5.52 0.65 36.27
C ILE A 450 -6.10 1.52 37.38
N VAL A 451 -6.21 0.99 38.59
CA VAL A 451 -6.66 1.73 39.78
C VAL A 451 -5.54 1.74 40.81
N VAL A 452 -5.15 2.93 41.27
CA VAL A 452 -4.02 3.13 42.20
C VAL A 452 -4.32 4.21 43.22
N GLU A 453 -3.65 4.15 44.38
CA GLU A 453 -3.67 5.23 45.35
C GLU A 453 -2.75 6.38 44.93
N LYS A 454 -3.20 7.61 45.21
CA LYS A 454 -2.40 8.82 45.06
C LYS A 454 -1.09 8.72 45.86
N GLY A 455 0.02 9.12 45.24
CA GLY A 455 1.35 9.12 45.86
C GLY A 455 2.05 7.75 45.83
N THR A 456 1.41 6.72 45.26
CA THR A 456 2.00 5.40 45.12
C THR A 456 2.93 5.31 43.91
N GLU A 457 4.14 4.77 44.07
CA GLU A 457 5.00 4.47 42.91
C GLU A 457 4.39 3.32 42.12
N VAL A 458 4.00 3.61 40.88
CA VAL A 458 3.47 2.63 39.93
C VAL A 458 4.62 2.10 39.09
N VAL A 459 4.80 0.77 39.09
CA VAL A 459 5.74 0.06 38.22
C VAL A 459 4.93 -0.71 37.19
N LEU A 460 4.89 -0.21 35.95
CA LEU A 460 4.16 -0.79 34.85
C LEU A 460 5.13 -1.53 33.92
N PHE A 461 5.05 -2.85 33.89
CA PHE A 461 5.83 -3.68 32.97
C PHE A 461 5.00 -3.96 31.71
N VAL A 462 5.29 -3.22 30.65
CA VAL A 462 4.57 -3.29 29.37
C VAL A 462 5.29 -4.24 28.40
N ASP A 463 4.61 -5.31 28.00
CA ASP A 463 5.03 -6.22 26.94
C ASP A 463 4.32 -5.85 25.63
N ASN A 464 5.09 -5.39 24.64
CA ASN A 464 4.53 -5.07 23.35
C ASN A 464 4.52 -6.29 22.40
N ILE A 465 3.34 -6.86 22.22
CA ILE A 465 3.21 -8.18 21.59
C ILE A 465 2.90 -8.14 20.09
N ASP A 466 2.83 -6.98 19.42
CA ASP A 466 2.67 -6.95 17.95
C ASP A 466 3.39 -5.85 17.17
N ILE A 467 2.84 -4.64 17.05
CA ILE A 467 3.39 -3.54 16.24
C ILE A 467 3.92 -2.42 17.12
N MET A 468 4.49 -1.38 16.52
CA MET A 468 4.93 -0.22 17.29
C MET A 468 3.74 0.44 17.99
N HIS A 469 3.86 0.59 19.30
CA HIS A 469 2.90 1.26 20.16
C HIS A 469 3.58 2.39 20.93
N ALA A 470 2.79 3.16 21.64
CA ALA A 470 3.28 4.10 22.62
C ALA A 470 2.39 3.98 23.87
N PHE A 471 2.98 4.27 25.03
CA PHE A 471 2.25 4.51 26.25
C PHE A 471 2.40 5.98 26.58
N ASP A 472 1.30 6.72 26.45
CA ASP A 472 1.24 8.16 26.61
C ASP A 472 0.21 8.51 27.68
N LEU A 473 0.69 9.04 28.80
CA LEU A 473 -0.11 9.51 29.92
C LEU A 473 0.33 10.95 30.20
N ALA A 474 -0.26 11.86 29.42
CA ALA A 474 0.17 13.25 29.30
C ALA A 474 0.06 14.03 30.62
N GLU A 475 -0.93 13.74 31.44
CA GLU A 475 -1.18 14.43 32.71
C GLU A 475 -0.06 14.22 33.74
N PHE A 476 0.75 13.16 33.57
CA PHE A 476 1.87 12.83 34.44
C PHE A 476 3.24 12.88 33.71
N ASP A 477 3.30 13.45 32.50
CA ASP A 477 4.52 13.57 31.67
C ASP A 477 5.19 12.21 31.38
N VAL A 478 4.38 11.16 31.20
CA VAL A 478 4.84 9.80 30.93
C VAL A 478 4.66 9.50 29.44
N HIS A 479 5.78 9.47 28.71
CA HIS A 479 5.78 9.25 27.26
C HIS A 479 6.82 8.21 26.86
N TYR A 480 6.36 7.02 26.49
CA TYR A 480 7.22 5.93 26.06
C TYR A 480 6.77 5.38 24.71
N VAL A 481 7.74 5.14 23.83
CA VAL A 481 7.53 4.39 22.58
C VAL A 481 7.91 2.95 22.83
N LEU A 482 7.04 2.04 22.41
CA LEU A 482 7.18 0.60 22.55
C LEU A 482 7.42 0.00 21.17
N PHE A 483 8.63 -0.53 20.92
CA PHE A 483 8.95 -1.24 19.69
C PHE A 483 8.37 -2.67 19.70
N PRO A 484 8.14 -3.30 18.54
CA PRO A 484 7.64 -4.67 18.47
C PRO A 484 8.51 -5.67 19.26
N ALA A 485 7.87 -6.52 20.07
CA ALA A 485 8.52 -7.50 20.95
C ALA A 485 9.47 -6.88 22.00
N GLU A 486 9.35 -5.58 22.26
CA GLU A 486 10.02 -4.91 23.37
C GLU A 486 9.24 -5.13 24.67
N LYS A 487 9.99 -5.31 25.75
CA LYS A 487 9.46 -5.28 27.11
C LYS A 487 10.06 -4.08 27.82
N LEU A 488 9.20 -3.19 28.31
CA LEU A 488 9.62 -1.93 28.90
C LEU A 488 9.03 -1.80 30.30
N GLU A 489 9.86 -1.36 31.25
CA GLU A 489 9.42 -1.00 32.59
C GLU A 489 9.24 0.52 32.66
N ILE A 490 8.00 0.95 32.93
CA ILE A 490 7.59 2.34 33.05
C ILE A 490 7.33 2.62 34.53
N ARG A 491 7.94 3.68 35.06
CA ARG A 491 7.77 4.11 36.45
C ARG A 491 7.21 5.51 36.51
N PHE A 492 6.17 5.70 37.33
CA PHE A 492 5.60 7.02 37.59
C PHE A 492 4.87 7.05 38.94
N THR A 493 4.63 8.23 39.47
CA THR A 493 3.91 8.43 40.73
C THR A 493 2.80 9.46 40.50
N PRO A 494 1.51 9.06 40.55
CA PRO A 494 0.42 10.00 40.38
C PRO A 494 0.28 10.91 41.60
N ASP A 495 0.31 12.22 41.37
CA ASP A 495 0.24 13.27 42.40
C ASP A 495 -1.16 13.87 42.59
N LYS A 496 -2.15 13.41 41.81
CA LYS A 496 -3.52 13.95 41.77
C LYS A 496 -4.55 12.83 41.64
N THR A 497 -5.65 13.00 42.37
CA THR A 497 -6.83 12.12 42.36
C THR A 497 -7.70 12.43 41.14
N GLY A 498 -8.28 11.41 40.51
CA GLY A 498 -9.15 11.56 39.34
C GLY A 498 -9.06 10.41 38.33
N GLU A 499 -9.84 10.50 37.25
CA GLU A 499 -9.72 9.63 36.09
C GLU A 499 -8.83 10.30 35.03
N PHE A 500 -7.80 9.59 34.59
CA PHE A 500 -6.85 10.03 33.57
C PHE A 500 -6.81 9.02 32.44
N GLU A 501 -6.79 9.49 31.19
CA GLU A 501 -6.74 8.61 30.02
C GLU A 501 -5.28 8.41 29.61
N PHE A 502 -4.81 7.17 29.55
CA PHE A 502 -3.57 6.85 28.85
C PHE A 502 -3.90 6.35 27.44
N THR A 503 -3.07 6.73 26.47
CA THR A 503 -3.34 6.50 25.06
C THR A 503 -2.11 5.99 24.34
N CYS A 504 -2.31 5.43 23.15
CA CYS A 504 -1.22 5.15 22.25
C CYS A 504 -1.01 6.32 21.29
N SER A 505 -0.06 7.20 21.60
CA SER A 505 0.26 8.40 20.79
C SER A 505 0.80 8.13 19.38
N ILE A 506 0.86 6.86 18.97
CA ILE A 506 1.03 6.47 17.58
C ILE A 506 -0.16 7.00 16.75
N PRO A 507 0.07 7.85 15.73
CA PRO A 507 -0.98 8.42 14.90
C PRO A 507 -2.00 7.40 14.39
N GLY A 508 -3.28 7.65 14.64
CA GLY A 508 -4.39 6.79 14.24
C GLY A 508 -4.76 5.73 15.27
N HIS A 509 -3.93 5.43 16.27
CA HIS A 509 -4.22 4.40 17.27
C HIS A 509 -5.17 4.92 18.36
N THR A 510 -4.91 6.09 18.93
CA THR A 510 -5.83 6.74 19.88
C THR A 510 -7.19 7.00 19.25
N GLU A 511 -7.22 7.49 18.01
CA GLU A 511 -8.45 7.70 17.26
C GLU A 511 -9.17 6.38 16.97
N ALA A 512 -8.42 5.29 16.73
CA ALA A 512 -8.96 3.94 16.58
C ALA A 512 -9.45 3.30 17.89
N GLY A 513 -9.33 3.99 19.04
CA GLY A 513 -9.82 3.50 20.34
C GLY A 513 -8.75 2.85 21.22
N MET A 514 -7.46 2.94 20.88
CA MET A 514 -6.37 2.45 21.72
C MET A 514 -6.12 3.37 22.92
N LYS A 515 -6.99 3.24 23.91
CA LYS A 515 -7.06 4.05 25.12
C LYS A 515 -7.26 3.14 26.32
N GLY A 516 -6.77 3.58 27.47
CA GLY A 516 -7.07 2.99 28.76
C GLY A 516 -7.25 4.08 29.80
N LYS A 517 -7.65 3.67 31.01
CA LYS A 517 -7.92 4.58 32.12
C LYS A 517 -7.02 4.28 33.29
N LEU A 518 -6.41 5.33 33.82
CA LEU A 518 -5.80 5.36 35.14
C LEU A 518 -6.78 6.06 36.09
N ILE A 519 -7.25 5.34 37.10
CA ILE A 519 -8.12 5.85 38.16
C ILE A 519 -7.25 6.01 39.41
N VAL A 520 -7.05 7.25 39.82
CA VAL A 520 -6.28 7.57 41.03
C VAL A 520 -7.24 7.94 42.14
N VAL A 521 -7.20 7.21 43.25
CA VAL A 521 -8.05 7.40 44.43
C VAL A 521 -7.22 7.87 45.64
N ASP A 522 -7.87 8.45 46.64
CA ASP A 522 -7.15 8.90 47.85
C ASP A 522 -6.77 7.72 48.76
N VAL A 523 -7.63 6.70 48.85
CA VAL A 523 -7.40 5.44 49.58
C VAL A 523 -8.06 4.28 48.83
N LEU A 524 -7.34 3.17 48.67
CA LEU A 524 -7.85 1.88 48.18
C LEU A 524 -8.15 0.99 49.38
N THR A 525 -9.44 0.75 49.66
CA THR A 525 -9.88 -0.21 50.69
C THR A 525 -10.33 -1.52 50.06
N GLU A 526 -9.76 -2.65 50.53
CA GLU A 526 -10.24 -4.00 50.22
C GLU A 526 -11.64 -4.21 50.84
N ASP A 527 -12.61 -4.69 50.05
CA ASP A 527 -13.97 -5.00 50.53
C ASP A 527 -14.37 -6.42 50.08
N ASP A 528 -14.58 -7.31 51.06
CA ASP A 528 -14.65 -8.77 50.89
C ASP A 528 -15.89 -9.29 50.15
N GLU A 529 -16.90 -8.45 49.86
CA GLU A 529 -18.16 -8.90 49.22
C GLU A 529 -18.35 -8.45 47.76
N THR A 530 -17.60 -7.45 47.26
CA THR A 530 -17.73 -6.97 45.86
C THR A 530 -16.41 -6.69 45.13
N GLY A 531 -15.26 -6.82 45.80
CA GLY A 531 -13.94 -6.65 45.20
C GLY A 531 -13.20 -5.44 45.78
N PHE A 532 -13.71 -4.22 45.62
CA PHE A 532 -13.10 -2.98 46.13
C PHE A 532 -14.11 -1.83 46.20
N THR A 533 -14.05 -0.98 47.23
CA THR A 533 -14.83 0.28 47.31
C THR A 533 -13.93 1.50 47.10
N VAL A 534 -14.37 2.42 46.24
CA VAL A 534 -13.70 3.70 45.96
C VAL A 534 -14.32 4.77 46.86
N THR A 535 -13.53 5.36 47.75
CA THR A 535 -13.95 6.53 48.56
C THR A 535 -13.14 7.77 48.25
#